data_AF-A0A351T894-F1
#
_entry.id   AF-A0A351T894-F1
#
_cell.length_a   1.000
_cell.length_b   1.000
_cell.length_c   1.000
_cell.angle_alpha   90.00
_cell.angle_beta   90.00
_cell.angle_gamma   90.00
#
_symmetry.space_group_name_H-M   'P 1'
#
loop_
_entity.id
_entity.type
_entity.pdbx_description
1 polymer ?
#
loop_
_entity_poly.entity_id
_entity_poly.type
_entity_poly.pdbx_seq_one_letter_code
_entity_poly.pdbx_strand_id
1 'polypeptide(L)'
;VAAKQALALDAVRPDQHFTEPPPRFTEASLVKRMEELGIGRPSTYASILSVLRERTYVTMDKSRFVPEDKGRLVTAFLESFFTRYVEYDFTAALEEQLDEISAGK
;
A
#
# COMPACT_ATOMS: atom_id res chain seq x y z
N VAL A 1 5.08 -23.54 -44.06
CA VAL A 1 4.88 -22.07 -44.03
C VAL A 1 6.26 -21.43 -44.13
N ALA A 2 6.50 -20.62 -45.17
CA ALA A 2 7.85 -20.21 -45.56
C ALA A 2 8.47 -19.22 -44.56
N ALA A 3 9.38 -19.73 -43.72
CA ALA A 3 10.26 -18.91 -42.91
C ALA A 3 11.34 -18.29 -43.82
N LYS A 4 11.06 -17.12 -44.42
CA LYS A 4 12.00 -16.19 -45.10
C LYS A 4 11.29 -15.03 -45.84
N GLN A 5 10.10 -14.62 -45.42
CA GLN A 5 9.40 -13.50 -46.07
C GLN A 5 10.04 -12.17 -45.65
N ALA A 6 10.56 -11.41 -46.62
CA ALA A 6 11.16 -10.11 -46.35
C ALA A 6 10.07 -9.11 -45.94
N LEU A 7 10.20 -8.52 -44.75
CA LEU A 7 9.33 -7.47 -44.25
C LEU A 7 9.91 -6.12 -44.69
N ALA A 8 9.09 -5.32 -45.37
CA ALA A 8 9.43 -3.93 -45.64
C ALA A 8 9.31 -3.13 -44.35
N LEU A 9 10.36 -2.37 -44.02
CA LEU A 9 10.34 -1.43 -42.90
C LEU A 9 9.37 -0.30 -43.24
N ASP A 10 8.23 -0.25 -42.57
CA ASP A 10 7.19 0.77 -42.82
C ASP A 10 7.57 2.11 -42.18
N ALA A 11 7.83 2.12 -40.87
CA ALA A 11 8.34 3.30 -40.16
C ALA A 11 9.06 2.92 -38.86
N VAL A 12 10.10 3.68 -38.50
CA VAL A 12 10.73 3.64 -37.17
C VAL A 12 10.28 4.86 -36.39
N ARG A 13 9.64 4.64 -35.24
CA ARG A 13 9.22 5.69 -34.33
C ARG A 13 10.08 5.63 -33.07
N PRO A 14 11.04 6.54 -32.89
CA PRO A 14 11.80 6.61 -31.67
C PRO A 14 10.94 7.27 -30.58
N ASP A 15 10.40 6.46 -29.67
CA ASP A 15 9.67 6.95 -28.49
C ASP A 15 10.61 7.00 -27.28
N GLN A 16 10.65 8.15 -26.61
CA GLN A 16 11.41 8.35 -25.37
C GLN A 16 10.50 8.13 -24.16
N HIS A 17 10.95 7.31 -23.22
CA HIS A 17 10.26 7.06 -21.96
C HIS A 17 11.07 7.56 -20.78
N PHE A 18 10.38 8.02 -19.75
CA PHE A 18 10.95 8.36 -18.45
C PHE A 18 10.45 7.37 -17.40
N THR A 19 11.26 7.12 -16.39
CA THR A 19 10.81 6.38 -15.20
C THR A 19 9.94 7.30 -14.36
N GLU A 20 8.75 6.83 -14.02
CA GLU A 20 7.88 7.51 -13.08
C GLU A 20 8.13 6.98 -11.65
N PRO A 21 7.98 7.84 -10.63
CA PRO A 21 7.99 7.36 -9.26
C PRO A 21 6.80 6.40 -9.01
N PRO A 22 6.90 5.49 -8.02
CA PRO A 22 5.80 4.63 -7.66
C PRO A 22 4.51 5.43 -7.38
N PRO A 23 3.36 4.98 -7.89
CA PRO A 23 2.11 5.69 -7.68
C PRO A 23 1.74 5.67 -6.20
N ARG A 24 1.24 6.81 -5.69
CA ARG A 24 0.68 6.87 -4.33
C ARG A 24 -0.56 5.97 -4.20
N PHE A 25 -0.78 5.48 -2.99
CA PHE A 25 -1.91 4.63 -2.67
C PHE A 25 -3.25 5.35 -2.86
N THR A 26 -4.18 4.70 -3.54
CA THR A 26 -5.63 4.92 -3.40
C THR A 26 -6.17 4.08 -2.23
N GLU A 27 -7.41 4.32 -1.82
CA GLU A 27 -8.11 3.47 -0.83
C GLU A 27 -8.06 1.99 -1.22
N ALA A 28 -8.43 1.65 -2.46
CA ALA A 28 -8.41 0.27 -2.95
C ALA A 28 -7.02 -0.36 -2.89
N SER A 29 -5.99 0.36 -3.33
CA SER A 29 -4.61 -0.18 -3.30
C SER A 29 -4.05 -0.30 -1.88
N LEU A 30 -4.47 0.57 -0.94
CA LEU A 30 -4.06 0.50 0.45
C LEU A 30 -4.75 -0.66 1.17
N VAL A 31 -6.05 -0.87 0.93
CA VAL A 31 -6.79 -2.04 1.43
C VAL A 31 -6.13 -3.32 0.95
N LYS A 32 -5.86 -3.42 -0.35
CA LYS A 32 -5.16 -4.57 -0.92
C LYS A 32 -3.81 -4.79 -0.26
N ARG A 33 -3.05 -3.72 0.00
CA ARG A 33 -1.74 -3.84 0.66
C ARG A 33 -1.85 -4.30 2.11
N MET A 34 -2.85 -3.83 2.87
CA MET A 34 -3.11 -4.29 4.24
C MET A 34 -3.50 -5.77 4.27
N GLU A 35 -4.30 -6.21 3.31
CA GLU A 35 -4.69 -7.62 3.12
C GLU A 35 -3.48 -8.50 2.82
N GLU A 36 -2.63 -8.10 1.87
CA GLU A 36 -1.39 -8.82 1.52
C GLU A 36 -0.41 -8.96 2.69
N LEU A 37 -0.40 -7.97 3.58
CA LEU A 37 0.45 -7.96 4.77
C LEU A 37 -0.20 -8.66 5.98
N GLY A 38 -1.47 -9.06 5.89
CA GLY A 38 -2.21 -9.70 6.99
C GLY A 38 -2.53 -8.78 8.17
N ILE A 39 -2.35 -7.46 8.02
CA ILE A 39 -2.51 -6.47 9.12
C ILE A 39 -3.92 -5.89 9.24
N GLY A 40 -4.83 -6.22 8.32
CA GLY A 40 -6.21 -5.76 8.38
C GLY A 40 -7.21 -6.89 8.15
N ARG A 41 -8.48 -6.59 8.42
CA ARG A 41 -9.62 -7.51 8.27
C ARG A 41 -10.77 -6.77 7.57
N PRO A 42 -11.73 -7.46 6.93
CA PRO A 42 -12.88 -6.82 6.29
C PRO A 42 -13.65 -5.86 7.21
N SER A 43 -13.68 -6.14 8.51
CA SER A 43 -14.29 -5.30 9.54
C SER A 43 -13.48 -4.05 9.91
N THR A 44 -12.18 -4.01 9.63
CA THR A 44 -11.27 -2.95 10.11
C THR A 44 -10.78 -2.01 9.01
N TYR A 45 -10.83 -2.41 7.73
CA TYR A 45 -10.32 -1.57 6.64
C TYR A 45 -10.93 -0.17 6.60
N ALA A 46 -12.26 -0.07 6.64
CA ALA A 46 -12.95 1.22 6.58
C ALA A 46 -12.63 2.11 7.78
N SER A 47 -12.57 1.54 8.99
CA SER A 47 -12.29 2.29 10.21
C SER A 47 -10.84 2.77 10.26
N ILE A 48 -9.87 1.94 9.84
CA ILE A 48 -8.46 2.34 9.72
C ILE A 48 -8.32 3.56 8.79
N LEU A 49 -8.88 3.48 7.58
CA LEU A 49 -8.82 4.58 6.61
C LEU A 49 -9.51 5.86 7.12
N SER A 50 -10.63 5.72 7.83
CA SER A 50 -11.31 6.87 8.45
C SER A 50 -10.44 7.53 9.51
N VAL A 51 -9.91 6.75 10.45
CA VAL A 51 -9.08 7.26 11.56
C VAL A 51 -7.82 7.95 11.05
N LEU A 52 -7.17 7.41 10.01
CA LEU A 52 -5.97 8.04 9.42
C LEU A 52 -6.28 9.45 8.87
N ARG A 53 -7.47 9.65 8.27
CA ARG A 53 -7.91 10.94 7.76
C ARG A 53 -8.38 11.87 8.88
N GLU A 54 -9.25 11.39 9.75
CA GLU A 54 -9.83 12.16 10.87
C GLU A 54 -8.76 12.70 11.82
N ARG A 55 -7.69 11.94 12.04
CA ARG A 55 -6.56 12.38 12.89
C ARG A 55 -5.52 13.23 12.15
N THR A 56 -5.74 13.50 10.87
CA THR A 56 -4.86 14.32 10.02
C THR A 56 -3.45 13.73 9.91
N TYR A 57 -3.34 12.40 9.81
CA TYR A 57 -2.08 11.73 9.49
C TYR A 57 -1.86 11.64 7.98
N VAL A 58 -2.95 11.57 7.23
CA VAL A 58 -2.96 11.60 5.77
C VAL A 58 -4.09 12.53 5.30
N THR A 59 -3.90 13.08 4.11
CA THR A 59 -4.94 13.78 3.35
C THR A 59 -5.19 13.06 2.02
N MET A 60 -6.31 13.37 1.37
CA MET A 60 -6.61 12.87 0.04
C MET A 60 -6.47 13.97 -1.00
N ASP A 61 -5.56 13.76 -1.96
CA ASP A 61 -5.43 14.59 -3.15
C ASP A 61 -5.66 13.71 -4.39
N LYS A 62 -6.60 14.10 -5.26
CA LYS A 62 -6.99 13.36 -6.47
C LYS A 62 -7.20 11.85 -6.20
N SER A 63 -7.93 11.53 -5.14
CA SER A 63 -8.21 10.16 -4.68
C SER A 63 -6.98 9.32 -4.31
N ARG A 64 -5.86 9.98 -3.97
CA ARG A 64 -4.64 9.33 -3.50
C ARG A 64 -4.26 9.88 -2.12
N PHE A 65 -3.76 9.01 -1.26
CA PHE A 65 -3.27 9.38 0.05
C PHE A 65 -1.95 10.13 -0.08
N VAL A 66 -1.88 11.27 0.60
CA VAL A 66 -0.66 12.05 0.79
C VAL A 66 -0.41 12.14 2.30
N PRO A 67 0.77 11.72 2.78
CA PRO A 67 1.08 11.83 4.20
C PRO A 67 1.31 13.28 4.60
N GLU A 68 0.65 13.70 5.67
CA GLU A 68 0.82 15.01 6.32
C GLU A 68 2.07 15.03 7.20
N ASP A 69 2.57 16.22 7.51
CA ASP A 69 3.78 16.38 8.34
C ASP A 69 3.60 15.73 9.72
N LYS A 70 2.40 15.87 10.30
CA LYS A 70 2.04 15.22 11.57
C LYS A 70 2.13 13.70 11.48
N GLY A 71 1.64 13.11 10.38
CA GLY A 71 1.72 11.67 10.15
C GLY A 71 3.16 11.20 10.09
N ARG A 72 4.00 11.90 9.32
CA ARG A 72 5.43 11.60 9.19
C ARG A 72 6.16 11.69 10.54
N LEU A 73 5.89 12.72 11.33
CA LEU A 73 6.50 12.91 12.64
C LEU A 73 6.12 11.79 13.62
N VAL A 74 4.84 11.43 13.67
CA VAL A 74 4.35 10.34 14.53
C VAL A 74 4.94 9.00 14.10
N THR A 75 4.99 8.70 12.80
CA THR A 75 5.64 7.49 12.28
C THR A 75 7.11 7.44 12.69
N ALA A 76 7.87 8.51 12.45
CA ALA A 76 9.29 8.55 12.82
C ALA A 76 9.52 8.37 14.33
N PHE A 77 8.66 8.96 15.17
CA PHE A 77 8.70 8.78 16.62
C PHE A 77 8.44 7.32 17.01
N LEU A 78 7.38 6.70 16.49
CA LEU A 78 7.04 5.31 16.79
C LEU A 78 8.11 4.34 16.29
N GLU A 79 8.68 4.56 15.11
CA GLU A 79 9.78 3.76 14.57
C GLU A 79 11.05 3.87 15.42
N SER A 80 11.29 5.03 16.06
CA SER A 80 12.50 5.26 16.86
C SER A 80 12.43 4.65 18.26
N PHE A 81 11.24 4.61 18.87
CA PHE A 81 11.07 4.21 20.27
C PHE A 81 10.24 2.95 20.48
N PHE A 82 9.44 2.56 19.50
CA PHE A 82 8.43 1.50 19.59
C PHE A 82 8.46 0.57 18.38
N THR A 83 9.62 0.40 17.72
CA THR A 83 9.80 -0.35 16.46
C THR A 83 9.02 -1.67 16.43
N ARG A 84 9.19 -2.51 17.46
CA ARG A 84 8.50 -3.80 17.59
C ARG A 84 6.98 -3.72 17.44
N TYR A 85 6.36 -2.66 17.93
CA TYR A 85 4.89 -2.51 17.93
C TYR A 85 4.33 -1.96 16.62
N VAL A 86 5.18 -1.38 15.77
CA VAL A 86 4.80 -0.85 14.45
C VAL A 86 5.32 -1.69 13.29
N GLU A 87 6.04 -2.77 13.57
CA GLU A 87 6.43 -3.77 12.58
C GLU A 87 5.21 -4.50 12.01
N TYR A 88 5.22 -4.71 10.69
CA TYR A 88 4.13 -5.39 10.00
C TYR A 88 3.94 -6.82 10.51
N ASP A 89 5.02 -7.57 10.68
CA ASP A 89 4.96 -8.97 11.11
C ASP A 89 4.39 -9.12 12.52
N PHE A 90 4.74 -8.19 13.43
CA PHE A 90 4.16 -8.17 14.78
C PHE A 90 2.66 -7.89 14.73
N THR A 91 2.25 -6.91 13.93
CA THR A 91 0.85 -6.53 13.78
C THR A 91 0.04 -7.68 13.17
N ALA A 92 0.55 -8.32 12.12
CA ALA A 92 -0.10 -9.46 11.48
C ALA A 92 -0.21 -10.66 12.42
N ALA A 93 0.85 -10.96 13.19
CA ALA A 93 0.84 -12.05 14.16
C ALA A 93 -0.18 -11.82 15.28
N LEU A 94 -0.36 -10.58 15.74
CA LEU A 94 -1.37 -10.25 16.73
C LEU A 94 -2.79 -10.48 16.19
N GLU A 95 -3.06 -10.06 14.95
CA GLU A 95 -4.37 -10.30 14.33
C GLU A 95 -4.65 -11.80 14.15
N GLU A 96 -3.64 -12.60 13.77
CA GLU A 96 -3.78 -14.07 13.68
C GLU A 96 -4.09 -14.68 15.05
N GLN A 97 -3.43 -14.24 16.12
CA GLN A 97 -3.72 -14.70 17.47
C GLN A 97 -5.16 -14.40 17.90
N LEU A 98 -5.70 -13.24 17.53
CA LEU A 98 -7.09 -12.88 17.82
C LEU A 98 -8.07 -13.75 17.03
N ASP A 99 -7.73 -14.13 15.81
CA ASP A 99 -8.52 -15.06 14.99
C ASP A 99 -8.50 -16.48 15.58
N GLU A 100 -7.35 -16.97 16.06
CA GLU A 100 -7.22 -18.26 16.76
C GLU A 100 -8.12 -18.32 18.01
N ILE A 101 -8.06 -17.28 18.85
CA ILE A 101 -8.90 -17.17 20.05
C ILE A 101 -10.38 -17.18 19.68
N SER A 102 -10.76 -16.44 18.62
CA SER A 102 -12.15 -16.37 18.14
C SER A 102 -12.63 -17.73 17.60
N ALA A 103 -11.72 -18.54 17.06
CA ALA A 103 -11.98 -19.91 16.61
C ALA A 103 -11.96 -20.94 17.75
N GLY A 104 -11.66 -20.53 18.99
CA GLY A 104 -11.54 -21.42 20.15
C GLY A 104 -10.32 -22.34 20.11
N LYS A 105 -9.24 -21.91 19.44
CA LYS A 105 -7.94 -22.58 19.42
C LYS A 105 -6.96 -21.96 20.40
#